data_AF-A0A537J299-F1
#
_entry.id   AF-A0A537J299-F1
#
_cell.length_a   1.000
_cell.length_b   1.000
_cell.length_c   1.000
_cell.angle_alpha   90.00
_cell.angle_beta   90.00
_cell.angle_gamma   90.00
#
_symmetry.space_group_name_H-M   'P 1'
#
loop_
_entity.id
_entity.type
_entity.pdbx_description
1 polymer ?
#
loop_
_entity_poly.entity_id
_entity_poly.type
_entity_poly.pdbx_seq_one_letter_code
_entity_poly.pdbx_strand_id
1 'polypeptide(L)'
;MRLNADQRIAFDALCQAVASGEGGAFFLEGFGGTGKTFLINLVLAKIRSDRGIALATASSGIAATLLDGGTTAHSRFKIPIDIQSDSTCNIPAQSHLAELIHETQLVFWDEAPMQHRHTFEAVDRTFKDIHNDPRPFGGVMFCFCGDFRQILPVVPRGTRGQIVSACLKRSPLWHHVQRLPLTINMRLFSPQMSPEERLHQEEFANHILAIGEGRDTNNEIIQWPLNGIVPDNTSRSLAN
;
A
#
# COMPACT_ATOMS: atom_id res chain seq x y z
N MET A 1 -11.07 -10.64 15.06
CA MET A 1 -10.99 -9.17 14.93
C MET A 1 -12.12 -8.72 14.01
N ARG A 2 -12.87 -7.67 14.36
CA ARG A 2 -14.04 -7.20 13.58
C ARG A 2 -13.62 -6.03 12.68
N LEU A 3 -14.13 -5.97 11.45
CA LEU A 3 -13.93 -4.84 10.55
C LEU A 3 -14.65 -3.60 11.10
N ASN A 4 -14.00 -2.44 11.05
CA ASN A 4 -14.68 -1.15 11.24
C ASN A 4 -15.50 -0.78 9.98
N ALA A 5 -16.23 0.35 10.01
CA ALA A 5 -17.09 0.76 8.91
C ALA A 5 -16.32 0.98 7.59
N ASP A 6 -15.23 1.74 7.61
CA ASP A 6 -14.41 2.01 6.41
C ASP A 6 -13.82 0.72 5.83
N GLN A 7 -13.27 -0.15 6.70
CA GLN A 7 -12.71 -1.43 6.30
C GLN A 7 -13.77 -2.38 5.75
N ARG A 8 -14.99 -2.33 6.28
CA ARG A 8 -16.12 -3.12 5.76
C ARG A 8 -16.50 -2.69 4.36
N ILE A 9 -16.66 -1.38 4.16
CA ILE A 9 -16.96 -0.79 2.84
C ILE A 9 -15.88 -1.15 1.84
N ALA A 10 -14.60 -0.97 2.20
CA ALA A 10 -13.48 -1.31 1.34
C ALA A 10 -13.42 -2.82 1.04
N PHE A 11 -13.64 -3.68 2.04
CA PHE A 11 -13.70 -5.12 1.82
C PHE A 11 -14.80 -5.49 0.82
N ASP A 12 -16.02 -4.99 1.03
CA ASP A 12 -17.17 -5.31 0.19
C ASP A 12 -16.95 -4.83 -1.24
N ALA A 13 -16.47 -3.60 -1.42
CA ALA A 13 -16.16 -3.04 -2.73
C ALA A 13 -15.11 -3.89 -3.47
N LEU A 14 -14.02 -4.28 -2.79
CA LEU A 14 -12.97 -5.09 -3.41
C LEU A 14 -13.47 -6.50 -3.75
N CYS A 15 -14.20 -7.16 -2.85
CA CYS A 15 -14.74 -8.50 -3.12
C CYS A 15 -15.81 -8.48 -4.23
N GLN A 16 -16.65 -7.46 -4.28
CA GLN A 16 -17.64 -7.29 -5.34
C GLN A 16 -16.95 -7.04 -6.70
N ALA A 17 -15.91 -6.21 -6.73
CA ALA A 17 -15.14 -5.95 -7.94
C ALA A 17 -14.50 -7.23 -8.49
N VAL A 18 -13.87 -8.04 -7.61
CA VAL A 18 -13.34 -9.36 -8.00
C VAL A 18 -14.45 -10.26 -8.54
N ALA A 19 -15.60 -10.33 -7.87
CA ALA A 19 -16.72 -11.18 -8.29
C ALA A 19 -17.33 -10.75 -9.65
N SER A 20 -17.28 -9.46 -9.99
CA SER A 20 -17.76 -8.94 -11.26
C SER A 20 -16.88 -9.34 -12.45
N GLY A 21 -15.59 -9.59 -12.22
CA GLY A 21 -14.61 -9.89 -13.27
C GLY A 21 -14.31 -8.71 -14.20
N GLU A 22 -14.78 -7.50 -13.90
CA GLU A 22 -14.56 -6.31 -14.74
C GLU A 22 -13.15 -5.73 -14.59
N GLY A 23 -12.39 -6.18 -13.58
CA GLY A 23 -11.06 -5.69 -13.25
C GLY A 23 -11.10 -4.42 -12.42
N GLY A 24 -10.25 -3.46 -12.75
CA GLY A 24 -10.25 -2.11 -12.16
C GLY A 24 -9.03 -1.83 -11.27
N ALA A 25 -8.79 -0.55 -11.02
CA ALA A 25 -7.68 -0.09 -10.19
C ALA A 25 -8.22 0.64 -8.95
N PHE A 26 -7.73 0.26 -7.78
CA PHE A 26 -8.15 0.81 -6.50
C PHE A 26 -6.94 1.33 -5.72
N PHE A 27 -7.17 2.29 -4.83
CA PHE A 27 -6.17 2.75 -3.87
C PHE A 27 -6.74 2.77 -2.46
N LEU A 28 -6.29 1.84 -1.63
CA LEU A 28 -6.59 1.77 -0.21
C LEU A 28 -5.71 2.76 0.55
N GLU A 29 -6.27 3.93 0.82
CA GLU A 29 -5.56 5.03 1.47
C GLU A 29 -5.82 5.02 2.96
N GLY A 30 -4.77 5.00 3.76
CA GLY A 30 -4.97 5.08 5.21
C GLY A 30 -3.68 5.39 5.92
N PHE A 31 -3.76 6.14 7.01
CA PHE A 31 -2.59 6.43 7.83
C PHE A 31 -2.15 5.24 8.67
N GLY A 32 -1.04 5.41 9.40
CA GLY A 32 -0.55 4.40 10.33
C GLY A 32 -1.61 4.05 11.38
N GLY A 33 -1.90 2.77 11.56
CA GLY A 33 -2.86 2.31 12.56
C GLY A 33 -4.30 2.10 12.05
N THR A 34 -4.62 2.38 10.79
CA THR A 34 -5.97 2.14 10.23
C THR A 34 -6.26 0.67 9.88
N GLY A 35 -5.27 -0.23 10.05
CA GLY A 35 -5.42 -1.66 9.81
C GLY A 35 -5.39 -2.07 8.32
N LYS A 36 -4.73 -1.30 7.45
CA LYS A 36 -4.55 -1.63 6.01
C LYS A 36 -4.08 -3.07 5.79
N THR A 37 -2.95 -3.44 6.39
CA THR A 37 -2.36 -4.79 6.25
C THR A 37 -3.31 -5.90 6.70
N PHE A 38 -4.07 -5.68 7.77
CA PHE A 38 -5.10 -6.62 8.22
C PHE A 38 -6.20 -6.79 7.16
N LEU A 39 -6.69 -5.69 6.60
CA LEU A 39 -7.70 -5.72 5.54
C LEU A 39 -7.18 -6.41 4.27
N ILE A 40 -5.95 -6.11 3.85
CA ILE A 40 -5.30 -6.76 2.69
C ILE A 40 -5.28 -8.28 2.89
N ASN A 41 -4.76 -8.75 4.03
CA ASN A 41 -4.69 -10.18 4.33
C ASN A 41 -6.07 -10.84 4.41
N LEU A 42 -7.09 -10.12 4.90
CA LEU A 42 -8.44 -10.64 4.95
C LEU A 42 -9.04 -10.82 3.55
N VAL A 43 -8.85 -9.86 2.65
CA VAL A 43 -9.31 -9.96 1.25
C VAL A 43 -8.55 -11.06 0.51
N LEU A 44 -7.22 -11.15 0.68
CA LEU A 44 -6.40 -12.23 0.14
C LEU A 44 -6.93 -13.60 0.59
N ALA A 45 -7.17 -13.78 1.89
CA ALA A 45 -7.68 -15.02 2.45
C ALA A 45 -9.06 -15.37 1.88
N LYS A 46 -9.96 -14.39 1.74
CA LYS A 46 -11.30 -14.62 1.17
C LYS A 46 -11.23 -15.13 -0.26
N ILE A 47 -10.48 -14.46 -1.14
CA ILE A 47 -10.39 -14.83 -2.57
C ILE A 47 -9.72 -16.19 -2.72
N ARG A 48 -8.64 -16.44 -1.98
CA ARG A 48 -7.93 -17.72 -2.00
C ARG A 48 -8.80 -18.86 -1.45
N SER A 49 -9.65 -18.60 -0.45
CA SER A 49 -10.60 -19.60 0.05
C SER A 49 -11.65 -20.01 -0.99
N ASP A 50 -11.96 -19.10 -1.92
CA ASP A 50 -12.86 -19.35 -3.06
C ASP A 50 -12.11 -19.98 -4.26
N ARG A 51 -10.86 -20.43 -4.05
CA ARG A 51 -9.93 -20.95 -5.07
C ARG A 51 -9.52 -19.95 -6.15
N GLY A 52 -9.76 -18.65 -5.93
CA GLY A 52 -9.25 -17.58 -6.77
C GLY A 52 -7.76 -17.31 -6.55
N ILE A 53 -7.10 -16.76 -7.56
CA ILE A 53 -5.69 -16.36 -7.47
C ILE A 53 -5.59 -14.87 -7.15
N ALA A 54 -5.08 -14.58 -5.96
CA ALA A 54 -4.78 -13.23 -5.50
C ALA A 54 -3.30 -13.11 -5.11
N LEU A 55 -2.58 -12.22 -5.80
CA LEU A 55 -1.16 -11.98 -5.58
C LEU A 55 -0.95 -10.87 -4.55
N ALA A 56 -0.05 -11.14 -3.61
CA ALA A 56 0.37 -10.18 -2.60
C ALA A 56 1.75 -9.63 -2.95
N THR A 57 1.82 -8.35 -3.26
CA THR A 57 3.08 -7.65 -3.51
C THR A 57 3.23 -6.43 -2.62
N ALA A 58 4.49 -6.03 -2.40
CA ALA A 58 4.81 -4.79 -1.72
C ALA A 58 6.06 -4.14 -2.30
N SER A 59 6.23 -2.85 -2.01
CA SER A 59 7.37 -2.06 -2.47
C SER A 59 8.68 -2.41 -1.76
N SER A 60 8.63 -2.88 -0.51
CA SER A 60 9.79 -3.26 0.30
C SER A 60 9.69 -4.71 0.77
N GLY A 61 10.84 -5.33 1.07
CA GLY A 61 10.89 -6.69 1.58
C GLY A 61 10.17 -6.84 2.93
N ILE A 62 10.36 -5.87 3.84
CA ILE A 62 9.71 -5.88 5.15
C ILE A 62 8.18 -5.82 5.01
N ALA A 63 7.66 -4.91 4.18
CA ALA A 63 6.22 -4.84 3.94
C ALA A 63 5.68 -6.14 3.32
N ALA A 64 6.43 -6.76 2.41
CA ALA A 64 6.04 -8.04 1.82
C ALA A 64 5.91 -9.16 2.86
N THR A 65 6.77 -9.21 3.88
CA THR A 65 6.68 -10.25 4.94
C THR A 65 5.41 -10.16 5.79
N LEU A 66 4.74 -9.01 5.80
CA LEU A 66 3.49 -8.82 6.54
C LEU A 66 2.26 -9.31 5.77
N LEU A 67 2.43 -9.62 4.48
CA LEU A 67 1.36 -10.11 3.62
C LEU A 67 1.44 -11.62 3.47
N ASP A 68 0.29 -12.30 3.53
CA ASP A 68 0.25 -13.74 3.33
C ASP A 68 0.67 -14.11 1.89
N GLY A 69 1.73 -14.91 1.75
CA GLY A 69 2.37 -15.21 0.47
C GLY A 69 3.02 -13.99 -0.21
N GLY A 70 3.33 -12.95 0.56
CA GLY A 70 3.86 -11.68 0.07
C GLY A 70 5.26 -11.79 -0.55
N THR A 71 5.48 -11.00 -1.61
CA THR A 71 6.78 -10.84 -2.27
C THR A 71 7.00 -9.38 -2.66
N THR A 72 8.23 -8.97 -2.94
CA THR A 72 8.43 -7.61 -3.46
C THR A 72 7.92 -7.52 -4.90
N ALA A 73 7.32 -6.41 -5.29
CA ALA A 73 6.82 -6.22 -6.66
C ALA A 73 7.92 -6.40 -7.72
N HIS A 74 9.12 -5.90 -7.44
CA HIS A 74 10.31 -6.11 -8.27
C HIS A 74 10.62 -7.59 -8.51
N SER A 75 10.62 -8.41 -7.45
CA SER A 75 10.92 -9.85 -7.58
C SER A 75 9.79 -10.63 -8.25
N ARG A 76 8.54 -10.30 -7.93
CA ARG A 76 7.34 -10.95 -8.46
C ARG A 76 7.17 -10.70 -9.94
N PHE A 77 7.27 -9.45 -10.35
CA PHE A 77 7.01 -9.03 -11.73
C PHE A 77 8.29 -8.86 -12.56
N LYS A 78 9.48 -9.19 -12.04
CA LYS A 78 10.75 -9.05 -12.79
C LYS A 78 10.95 -7.64 -13.34
N ILE A 79 10.63 -6.65 -12.49
CA ILE A 79 10.74 -5.24 -12.85
C ILE A 79 12.24 -4.89 -12.96
N PRO A 80 12.69 -4.26 -14.06
CA PRO A 80 14.06 -3.80 -14.20
C PRO A 80 14.45 -2.83 -13.07
N ILE A 81 15.70 -2.90 -12.62
CA ILE A 81 16.24 -1.94 -11.63
C ILE A 81 16.31 -0.54 -12.24
N ASP A 82 16.82 -0.45 -13.47
CA ASP A 82 16.86 0.79 -14.23
C ASP A 82 15.53 0.97 -14.98
N ILE A 83 14.63 1.74 -14.37
CA ILE A 83 13.30 1.97 -14.88
C ILE A 83 13.20 3.27 -15.70
N GLN A 84 12.67 3.17 -16.91
CA GLN A 84 12.40 4.26 -17.85
C GLN A 84 10.92 4.27 -18.26
N SER A 85 10.49 5.31 -18.96
CA SER A 85 9.08 5.50 -19.34
C SER A 85 8.51 4.40 -20.24
N ASP A 86 9.36 3.74 -21.02
CA ASP A 86 9.04 2.67 -21.97
C ASP A 86 9.43 1.27 -21.46
N SER A 87 10.09 1.16 -20.30
CA SER A 87 10.57 -0.11 -19.76
C SER A 87 9.44 -1.09 -19.49
N THR A 88 9.54 -2.33 -19.94
CA THR A 88 8.63 -3.43 -19.60
C THR A 88 9.25 -4.36 -18.56
N CYS A 89 8.43 -5.23 -17.98
CA CYS A 89 8.90 -6.30 -17.10
C CYS A 89 9.47 -7.47 -17.89
N ASN A 90 10.56 -8.08 -17.39
CA ASN A 90 11.21 -9.21 -18.06
C ASN A 90 10.49 -10.54 -17.75
N ILE A 91 9.29 -10.69 -18.31
CA ILE A 91 8.44 -11.88 -18.16
C ILE A 91 8.18 -12.47 -19.56
N PRO A 92 8.80 -13.61 -19.91
CA PRO A 92 8.49 -14.31 -21.15
C PRO A 92 7.03 -14.80 -21.16
N ALA A 93 6.35 -14.67 -22.30
CA ALA A 93 4.94 -15.05 -22.45
C ALA A 93 4.67 -16.54 -22.15
N GLN A 94 5.65 -17.41 -22.42
CA GLN A 94 5.56 -18.87 -22.17
C GLN A 94 6.07 -19.28 -20.78
N SER A 95 6.24 -18.33 -19.86
CA SER A 95 6.71 -18.64 -18.51
C SER A 95 5.55 -19.00 -17.57
N HIS A 96 5.82 -19.85 -16.58
CA HIS A 96 4.88 -20.14 -15.48
C HIS A 96 4.38 -18.88 -14.75
N LEU A 97 5.18 -17.80 -14.74
CA LEU A 97 4.75 -16.52 -14.18
C LEU A 97 3.71 -15.82 -15.06
N ALA A 98 3.84 -15.89 -16.38
CA ALA A 98 2.84 -15.38 -17.30
C ALA A 98 1.52 -16.15 -17.18
N GLU A 99 1.59 -17.49 -17.06
CA GLU A 99 0.41 -18.34 -16.77
C GLU A 99 -0.25 -17.94 -15.44
N LEU A 100 0.54 -17.72 -14.38
CA LEU A 100 0.02 -17.24 -13.11
C LEU A 100 -0.67 -15.87 -13.23
N ILE A 101 -0.07 -14.95 -14.00
CA ILE A 101 -0.63 -13.62 -14.25
C ILE A 101 -1.94 -13.70 -15.03
N HIS A 102 -2.05 -14.64 -15.98
CA HIS A 102 -3.28 -14.89 -16.74
C HIS A 102 -4.46 -15.29 -15.83
N GLU A 103 -4.19 -16.16 -14.87
CA GLU A 103 -5.23 -16.66 -13.95
C GLU A 103 -5.46 -15.75 -12.73
N THR A 104 -4.66 -14.68 -12.59
CA THR A 104 -4.75 -13.77 -11.44
C THR A 104 -5.97 -12.87 -11.55
N GLN A 105 -6.78 -12.85 -10.49
CA GLN A 105 -7.97 -12.00 -10.40
C GLN A 105 -7.67 -10.68 -9.70
N LEU A 106 -6.78 -10.70 -8.69
CA LEU A 106 -6.43 -9.54 -7.89
C LEU A 106 -4.93 -9.47 -7.61
N VAL A 107 -4.36 -8.28 -7.74
CA VAL A 107 -3.02 -7.95 -7.24
C VAL A 107 -3.13 -6.87 -6.17
N PHE A 108 -2.62 -7.16 -4.98
CA PHE A 108 -2.32 -6.13 -3.99
C PHE A 108 -0.89 -5.62 -4.14
N TRP A 109 -0.71 -4.32 -3.97
CA TRP A 109 0.61 -3.70 -3.92
C TRP A 109 0.70 -2.74 -2.73
N ASP A 110 1.29 -3.21 -1.64
CA ASP A 110 1.47 -2.42 -0.41
C ASP A 110 2.69 -1.49 -0.46
N GLU A 111 2.58 -0.38 0.26
CA GLU A 111 3.52 0.74 0.23
C GLU A 111 3.78 1.29 -1.19
N ALA A 112 2.73 1.33 -2.02
CA ALA A 112 2.79 1.80 -3.40
C ALA A 112 3.37 3.23 -3.55
N PRO A 113 3.07 4.22 -2.68
CA PRO A 113 3.61 5.58 -2.82
C PRO A 113 5.14 5.67 -2.87
N MET A 114 5.86 4.67 -2.37
CA MET A 114 7.32 4.63 -2.38
C MET A 114 7.92 4.35 -3.77
N GLN A 115 7.12 3.93 -4.75
CA GLN A 115 7.60 3.47 -6.06
C GLN A 115 7.50 4.54 -7.12
N HIS A 116 8.47 4.55 -8.03
CA HIS A 116 8.45 5.42 -9.19
C HIS A 116 7.26 5.07 -10.09
N ARG A 117 6.59 6.06 -10.68
CA ARG A 117 5.43 5.86 -11.56
C ARG A 117 5.70 4.86 -12.70
N HIS A 118 6.91 4.91 -13.26
CA HIS A 118 7.34 4.04 -14.35
C HIS A 118 7.37 2.56 -13.94
N THR A 119 7.53 2.25 -12.66
CA THR A 119 7.43 0.88 -12.12
C THR A 119 6.02 0.33 -12.34
N PHE A 120 4.98 1.14 -12.09
CA PHE A 120 3.59 0.75 -12.31
C PHE A 120 3.23 0.70 -13.80
N GLU A 121 3.71 1.66 -14.58
CA GLU A 121 3.50 1.73 -16.03
C GLU A 121 4.17 0.55 -16.76
N ALA A 122 5.33 0.10 -16.29
CA ALA A 122 5.99 -1.09 -16.80
C ALA A 122 5.17 -2.36 -16.56
N VAL A 123 4.63 -2.50 -15.34
CA VAL A 123 3.76 -3.62 -14.98
C VAL A 123 2.45 -3.57 -15.79
N ASP A 124 1.83 -2.40 -15.94
CA ASP A 124 0.64 -2.21 -16.77
C ASP A 124 0.88 -2.65 -18.21
N ARG A 125 1.94 -2.16 -18.85
CA ARG A 125 2.29 -2.54 -20.23
C ARG A 125 2.53 -4.05 -20.35
N THR A 126 3.28 -4.66 -19.44
CA THR A 126 3.50 -6.11 -19.47
C THR A 126 2.23 -6.92 -19.25
N PHE A 127 1.33 -6.49 -18.36
CA PHE A 127 0.07 -7.20 -18.15
C PHE A 127 -0.83 -7.09 -19.38
N LYS A 128 -0.88 -5.92 -20.04
CA LYS A 128 -1.59 -5.74 -21.32
C LYS A 128 -1.03 -6.66 -22.41
N ASP A 129 0.28 -6.79 -22.50
CA ASP A 129 0.95 -7.66 -23.47
C ASP A 129 0.66 -9.14 -23.20
N ILE A 130 0.73 -9.58 -21.94
CA ILE A 130 0.44 -10.97 -21.55
C ILE A 130 -1.03 -11.31 -21.85
N HIS A 131 -1.97 -10.47 -21.41
CA HIS A 131 -3.40 -10.70 -21.59
C HIS A 131 -3.92 -10.40 -23.00
N ASN A 132 -3.13 -9.72 -23.83
CA ASN A 132 -3.57 -9.14 -25.10
C ASN A 132 -4.85 -8.31 -24.95
N ASP A 133 -4.91 -7.50 -23.89
CA ASP A 133 -6.06 -6.67 -23.52
C ASP A 133 -5.59 -5.23 -23.25
N PRO A 134 -6.12 -4.21 -23.95
CA PRO A 134 -5.69 -2.83 -23.79
C PRO A 134 -6.18 -2.15 -22.50
N ARG A 135 -7.08 -2.78 -21.73
CA ARG A 135 -7.55 -2.26 -20.44
C ARG A 135 -6.38 -2.12 -19.46
N PRO A 136 -6.46 -1.20 -18.47
CA PRO A 136 -5.44 -1.10 -17.43
C PRO A 136 -5.11 -2.47 -16.82
N PHE A 137 -3.82 -2.77 -16.71
CA PHE A 137 -3.25 -4.03 -16.23
C PHE A 137 -3.83 -5.28 -16.90
N GLY A 138 -4.14 -5.21 -18.21
CA GLY A 138 -4.68 -6.34 -18.95
C GLY A 138 -6.04 -6.82 -18.45
N GLY A 139 -6.80 -5.94 -17.77
CA GLY A 139 -8.09 -6.29 -17.16
C GLY A 139 -7.99 -6.96 -15.79
N VAL A 140 -6.79 -7.21 -15.26
CA VAL A 140 -6.62 -7.71 -13.89
C VAL A 140 -6.93 -6.61 -12.89
N MET A 141 -7.61 -6.94 -11.80
CA MET A 141 -7.86 -5.98 -10.73
C MET A 141 -6.57 -5.68 -9.95
N PHE A 142 -6.25 -4.40 -9.77
CA PHE A 142 -5.14 -3.94 -8.94
C PHE A 142 -5.65 -3.12 -7.76
N CYS A 143 -5.14 -3.40 -6.57
CA CYS A 143 -5.38 -2.59 -5.38
C CYS A 143 -4.04 -2.14 -4.79
N PHE A 144 -3.73 -0.86 -4.98
CA PHE A 144 -2.58 -0.21 -4.38
C PHE A 144 -2.92 0.18 -2.95
N CYS A 145 -1.95 0.06 -2.04
CA CYS A 145 -2.14 0.43 -0.64
C CYS A 145 -1.00 1.34 -0.18
N GLY A 146 -1.31 2.26 0.73
CA GLY A 146 -0.28 3.08 1.35
C GLY A 146 -0.81 4.41 1.86
N ASP A 147 0.13 5.30 2.17
CA ASP A 147 -0.14 6.67 2.57
C ASP A 147 0.82 7.62 1.87
N PHE A 148 0.30 8.54 1.06
CA PHE A 148 1.11 9.55 0.38
C PHE A 148 1.73 10.59 1.31
N ARG A 149 1.32 10.62 2.59
CA ARG A 149 1.93 11.44 3.64
C ARG A 149 3.21 10.81 4.22
N GLN A 150 3.53 9.58 3.82
CA GLN A 150 4.77 8.90 4.22
C GLN A 150 5.88 9.16 3.19
N ILE A 151 6.61 8.11 2.80
CA ILE A 151 7.79 8.22 1.95
C ILE A 151 7.37 8.23 0.48
N LEU A 152 7.74 9.31 -0.22
CA LEU A 152 7.62 9.44 -1.67
C LEU A 152 8.74 8.67 -2.41
N PRO A 153 8.66 8.51 -3.73
CA PRO A 153 9.68 7.79 -4.48
C PRO A 153 11.06 8.43 -4.33
N VAL A 154 12.07 7.58 -4.14
CA VAL A 154 13.45 8.04 -4.03
C VAL A 154 13.98 8.39 -5.43
N VAL A 155 14.25 9.67 -5.65
CA VAL A 155 14.91 10.17 -6.88
C VAL A 155 16.29 10.71 -6.48
N PRO A 156 17.39 9.95 -6.71
CA PRO A 156 18.73 10.36 -6.31
C PRO A 156 19.09 11.73 -6.90
N ARG A 157 19.47 12.69 -6.03
CA ARG A 157 19.78 14.07 -6.43
C ARG A 157 18.61 14.81 -7.14
N GLY A 158 17.38 14.31 -6.97
CA GLY A 158 16.18 14.89 -7.55
C GLY A 158 15.72 16.14 -6.81
N THR A 159 15.24 17.12 -7.57
CA THR A 159 14.49 18.26 -7.05
C THR A 159 13.11 17.83 -6.52
N ARG A 160 12.48 18.67 -5.70
CA ARG A 160 11.08 18.45 -5.26
C ARG A 160 10.13 18.22 -6.43
N GLY A 161 10.29 18.98 -7.51
CA GLY A 161 9.48 18.83 -8.73
C GLY A 161 9.65 17.46 -9.39
N GLN A 162 10.89 16.94 -9.44
CA GLN A 162 11.18 15.62 -9.98
C GLN A 162 10.62 14.49 -9.11
N ILE A 163 10.70 14.61 -7.78
CA ILE A 163 10.09 13.64 -6.85
C ILE A 163 8.57 13.61 -7.03
N VAL A 164 7.93 14.77 -7.11
CA VAL A 164 6.49 14.86 -7.39
C VAL A 164 6.15 14.26 -8.75
N SER A 165 6.96 14.54 -9.79
CA SER A 165 6.79 13.97 -11.13
C SER A 165 6.94 12.44 -11.16
N ALA A 166 7.72 11.87 -10.23
CA ALA A 166 7.94 10.44 -10.08
C ALA A 166 6.79 9.73 -9.36
N CYS A 167 5.90 10.45 -8.67
CA CYS A 167 4.82 9.84 -7.88
C CYS A 167 3.76 9.16 -8.75
N LEU A 168 3.14 8.10 -8.23
CA LEU A 168 2.03 7.40 -8.87
C LEU A 168 0.89 8.35 -9.30
N LYS A 169 0.60 9.40 -8.52
CA LYS A 169 -0.41 10.43 -8.86
C LYS A 169 -0.13 11.18 -10.17
N ARG A 170 1.09 11.11 -10.70
CA ARG A 170 1.50 11.70 -11.99
C ARG A 170 1.54 10.69 -13.13
N SER A 171 1.17 9.44 -12.86
CA SER A 171 0.97 8.44 -13.90
C SER A 171 -0.40 8.62 -14.56
N PRO A 172 -0.54 8.39 -15.87
CA PRO A 172 -1.85 8.30 -16.52
C PRO A 172 -2.77 7.26 -15.87
N LEU A 173 -2.20 6.20 -15.28
CA LEU A 173 -2.94 5.15 -14.59
C LEU A 173 -3.78 5.70 -13.43
N TRP A 174 -3.34 6.78 -12.79
CA TRP A 174 -4.04 7.37 -11.65
C TRP A 174 -5.46 7.83 -11.99
N HIS A 175 -5.73 8.19 -13.25
CA HIS A 175 -7.09 8.57 -13.69
C HIS A 175 -8.09 7.42 -13.62
N HIS A 176 -7.62 6.18 -13.59
CA HIS A 176 -8.45 4.98 -13.49
C HIS A 176 -8.58 4.46 -12.06
N VAL A 177 -7.91 5.10 -11.10
CA VAL A 177 -7.81 4.61 -9.72
C VAL A 177 -8.98 5.12 -8.86
N GLN A 178 -9.79 4.19 -8.37
CA GLN A 178 -10.83 4.47 -7.38
C GLN A 178 -10.24 4.46 -5.95
N ARG A 179 -10.46 5.53 -5.19
CA ARG A 179 -9.94 5.65 -3.82
C ARG A 179 -10.88 4.99 -2.80
N LEU A 180 -10.29 4.27 -1.86
CA LEU A 180 -10.94 3.65 -0.71
C LEU A 180 -10.25 4.17 0.57
N PRO A 181 -10.76 5.25 1.19
CA PRO A 181 -10.14 5.83 2.37
C PRO A 181 -10.46 5.01 3.63
N LEU A 182 -9.44 4.78 4.46
CA LEU A 182 -9.54 4.28 5.82
C LEU A 182 -9.13 5.41 6.77
N THR A 183 -10.12 5.93 7.49
CA THR A 183 -9.98 7.10 8.37
C THR A 183 -10.01 6.75 9.85
N ILE A 184 -10.50 5.56 10.19
CA ILE A 184 -10.63 5.11 11.58
C ILE A 184 -9.32 4.50 12.08
N ASN A 185 -8.74 5.08 13.14
CA ASN A 185 -7.54 4.56 13.80
C ASN A 185 -7.87 3.36 14.69
N MET A 186 -7.42 2.16 14.32
CA MET A 186 -7.69 0.94 15.07
C MET A 186 -6.91 0.83 16.39
N ARG A 187 -5.83 1.61 16.57
CA ARG A 187 -5.03 1.58 17.81
C ARG A 187 -5.80 2.11 19.03
N LEU A 188 -6.76 3.01 18.80
CA LEU A 188 -7.60 3.61 19.84
C LEU A 188 -8.62 2.63 20.44
N PHE A 189 -8.87 1.51 19.75
CA PHE A 189 -9.85 0.49 20.16
C PHE A 189 -9.22 -0.70 20.90
N SER A 190 -8.00 -0.56 21.41
CA SER A 190 -7.41 -1.59 22.27
C SER A 190 -8.26 -1.79 23.53
N PRO A 191 -8.74 -3.01 23.84
CA PRO A 191 -9.63 -3.25 24.97
C PRO A 191 -8.97 -3.03 26.34
N GLN A 192 -7.63 -2.97 26.39
CA GLN A 192 -6.86 -2.77 27.62
C GLN A 192 -6.55 -1.29 27.92
N MET A 193 -6.93 -0.37 27.04
CA MET A 193 -6.57 1.05 27.14
C MET A 193 -7.55 1.82 28.02
N SER A 194 -7.02 2.51 29.03
CA SER A 194 -7.80 3.41 29.88
C SER A 194 -8.33 4.62 29.08
N PRO A 195 -9.37 5.32 29.58
CA PRO A 195 -9.90 6.51 28.92
C PRO A 195 -8.84 7.62 28.71
N GLU A 196 -7.93 7.79 29.66
CA GLU A 196 -6.86 8.80 29.60
C GLU A 196 -5.80 8.46 28.55
N GLU A 197 -5.37 7.19 28.50
CA GLU A 197 -4.43 6.72 27.47
C GLU A 197 -5.04 6.83 26.07
N ARG A 198 -6.35 6.59 25.93
CA ARG A 198 -7.05 6.73 24.66
C ARG A 198 -7.05 8.18 24.19
N LEU A 199 -7.36 9.12 25.08
CA LEU A 199 -7.33 10.55 24.76
C LEU A 199 -5.93 10.98 24.32
N HIS A 200 -4.89 10.61 25.07
CA HIS A 200 -3.51 10.91 24.71
C HIS A 200 -3.11 10.31 23.35
N GLN A 201 -3.49 9.06 23.05
CA GLN A 201 -3.21 8.46 21.75
C GLN A 201 -3.97 9.13 20.61
N GLU A 202 -5.20 9.58 20.86
CA GLU A 202 -6.00 10.29 19.87
C GLU A 202 -5.39 11.65 19.54
N GLU A 203 -5.01 12.43 20.56
CA GLU A 203 -4.30 13.70 20.39
C GLU A 203 -2.98 13.52 19.64
N PHE A 204 -2.19 12.51 20.01
CA PHE A 204 -0.95 12.17 19.33
C PHE A 204 -1.20 11.80 17.86
N ALA A 205 -2.19 10.95 17.57
CA ALA A 205 -2.53 10.56 16.21
C ALA A 205 -2.97 11.76 15.37
N ASN A 206 -3.79 12.67 15.93
CA ASN A 206 -4.23 13.88 15.27
C ASN A 206 -3.07 14.84 14.99
N HIS A 207 -2.11 14.95 15.90
CA HIS A 207 -0.90 15.75 15.70
C HIS A 207 -0.04 15.22 14.55
N ILE A 208 0.22 13.91 14.52
CA ILE A 208 0.97 13.27 13.43
C ILE A 208 0.26 13.44 12.08
N LEU A 209 -1.07 13.36 12.06
CA LEU A 209 -1.87 13.61 10.86
C LEU A 209 -1.77 15.07 10.41
N ALA A 210 -1.84 16.03 11.33
CA ALA A 210 -1.68 17.44 11.02
C ALA A 210 -0.30 17.74 10.41
N ILE A 211 0.77 17.14 10.95
CA ILE A 211 2.12 17.20 10.38
C ILE A 211 2.13 16.63 8.96
N GLY A 212 1.62 15.41 8.77
CA GLY A 212 1.60 14.75 7.46
C GLY A 212 0.80 15.50 6.38
N GLU A 213 -0.18 16.31 6.79
CA GLU A 213 -1.00 17.15 5.90
C GLU A 213 -0.44 18.56 5.72
N GLY A 214 0.67 18.90 6.39
CA GLY A 214 1.27 20.23 6.35
C GLY A 214 0.42 21.30 7.06
N ARG A 215 -0.45 20.91 7.99
CA ARG A 215 -1.28 21.80 8.81
C ARG A 215 -0.57 22.28 10.07
N ASP A 216 0.52 21.62 10.48
CA ASP A 216 1.39 22.10 11.55
C ASP A 216 2.30 23.22 11.03
N THR A 217 1.96 24.47 11.34
CA THR A 217 2.61 25.68 10.81
C THR A 217 3.71 26.24 11.72
N ASN A 218 4.19 25.48 12.71
CA ASN A 218 5.24 25.92 13.62
C ASN A 218 6.63 25.88 12.95
N ASN A 219 6.93 26.91 12.15
CA ASN A 219 8.24 27.37 11.68
C ASN A 219 9.40 26.33 11.74
N GLU A 220 9.43 25.43 10.77
CA GLU A 220 10.55 24.52 10.43
C GLU A 220 10.91 23.43 11.45
N ILE A 221 10.35 23.45 12.67
CA ILE A 221 10.66 22.47 13.72
C ILE A 221 9.38 21.77 14.18
N ILE A 222 9.27 20.48 13.84
CA ILE A 222 8.23 19.60 14.38
C ILE A 222 8.48 19.44 15.89
N GLN A 223 7.59 19.98 16.72
CA GLN A 223 7.63 19.75 18.16
C GLN A 223 7.03 18.37 18.46
N TRP A 224 7.89 17.44 18.90
CA TRP A 224 7.42 16.16 19.40
C TRP A 224 6.79 16.34 20.78
N PRO A 225 5.60 15.77 21.05
CA PRO A 225 5.01 15.86 22.38
C PRO A 225 5.94 15.17 23.38
N LEU A 226 6.32 15.89 24.44
CA LEU A 226 7.27 15.43 25.47
C LEU A 226 6.86 14.10 26.13
N ASN A 227 5.56 13.78 26.13
CA ASN A 227 5.00 12.55 26.69
C ASN A 227 5.02 11.35 25.72
N GLY A 228 5.48 11.55 24.47
CA GLY A 228 5.59 10.50 23.44
C GLY A 228 6.93 9.78 23.39
N ILE A 229 7.86 10.11 24.29
CA ILE A 229 9.16 9.43 24.43
C ILE A 229 8.96 8.25 25.38
N VAL A 230 9.04 7.03 24.86
CA VAL A 230 9.17 5.84 25.70
C VAL A 230 10.50 5.97 26.46
N PRO A 231 10.51 5.96 27.81
CA PRO A 231 11.75 6.02 28.57
C PRO A 231 12.69 4.89 28.14
N ASP A 232 13.96 5.20 27.98
CA ASP A 232 14.99 4.24 27.62
C ASP A 232 15.04 3.14 28.69
N ASN A 233 14.61 1.92 28.36
CA ASN A 233 14.61 0.78 29.28
C ASN A 233 16.00 0.11 29.38
N THR A 234 17.07 0.81 29.02
CA THR A 234 18.46 0.36 29.21
C THR A 234 18.97 0.63 30.63
N SER A 235 18.24 0.13 31.63
CA SER A 235 18.79 -0.06 32.98
C SER A 235 18.15 -1.24 33.69
N ARG A 236 18.26 -2.43 33.10
CA ARG A 236 18.33 -3.67 33.89
C ARG A 236 19.78 -4.11 33.92
N SER A 237 20.50 -3.72 34.97
CA SER A 237 21.82 -4.26 35.25
C SER A 237 21.69 -5.76 35.45
N LEU A 238 22.46 -6.54 34.71
CA LEU A 238 22.77 -7.92 35.06
C LEU A 238 23.66 -7.87 36.31
N ALA A 239 23.01 -7.88 37.47
CA ALA A 239 23.63 -8.18 38.75
C ALA A 239 22.65 -9.05 39.52
N ASN A 240 22.78 -10.36 39.31
CA ASN A 240 22.78 -11.43 40.30
C ASN A 240 22.94 -12.76 39.58
#